data_AF-A0A7V9K9H0-F1
#
_entry.id   AF-A0A7V9K9H0-F1
#
_cell.length_a   1.000
_cell.length_b   1.000
_cell.length_c   1.000
_cell.angle_alpha   90.00
_cell.angle_beta   90.00
_cell.angle_gamma   90.00
#
_symmetry.space_group_name_H-M   'P 1'
#
loop_
_entity.id
_entity.type
_entity.pdbx_description
1 polymer ?
#
loop_
_entity_poly.entity_id
_entity_poly.type
_entity_poly.pdbx_seq_one_letter_code
_entity_poly.pdbx_strand_id
1 'polypeptide(L)'
;MGERSTRREFLGTAAAGLTCIALVGATGCGVTGRPQAAASSSPRPQETWTFRSRPDLRPPAVHVVERNGGLSPGYIFLALKKDPEEVGPGQDGPMIVDNDGDLVWFRPAPPGEPDVMSFRAQAYRGKPVLTWWGGVHGGYGDGEYVIFDDSYREVKRFPAGNGYPGDHHEFLITARHTALVTIYAETTWDLSPYGGSKVGLVLDGIVQEIDIETGEVLFEWRSLEHVDVGESYYEPPNEPTNRFDYFHINSVDVDGDGNLLVSARRTSTVYKIDRKTGEVIWRLGGKESDFEMGEGTGFAYQHDARRQPDGTITLFDNYGLKDEEDRSRAVVLEVDEDEMRAKLAREYYSPGGMPIADTQGNVQVLPGGNVFVGWGSEPFLSEFSEGGELLFNARFEPWGESYRAFRLPWAGRPDDAPSVAAEVGPEDKVTLYASWNGATEVASWRVLAGPGPDRLEFLNTVRRRGFETVIETRTEEAYIGVQAEDGSGRDLGLPMAVRLEKRRTDGS
;
A
#
# COMPACT_ATOMS: atom_id res chain seq x y z
N MET A 1 -18.25 -11.24 -19.30
CA MET A 1 -16.99 -11.88 -18.84
C MET A 1 -15.94 -10.80 -19.03
N GLY A 2 -15.63 -10.05 -17.96
CA GLY A 2 -14.84 -8.83 -18.06
C GLY A 2 -13.41 -9.14 -18.45
N GLU A 3 -12.89 -8.42 -19.45
CA GLU A 3 -11.47 -8.40 -19.79
C GLU A 3 -10.69 -7.94 -18.54
N ARG A 4 -9.83 -8.83 -18.04
CA ARG A 4 -8.91 -8.53 -16.95
C ARG A 4 -7.81 -7.67 -17.55
N SER A 5 -7.91 -6.35 -17.40
CA SER A 5 -6.82 -5.49 -17.84
C SER A 5 -5.60 -5.75 -16.97
N THR A 6 -4.55 -6.30 -17.57
CA THR A 6 -3.27 -6.52 -16.90
C THR A 6 -2.26 -5.47 -17.35
N ARG A 7 -1.15 -5.35 -16.62
CA ARG A 7 -0.04 -4.41 -16.92
C ARG A 7 0.43 -4.50 -18.38
N ARG A 8 0.24 -5.65 -19.04
CA ARG A 8 0.62 -5.88 -20.45
C ARG A 8 -0.47 -5.53 -21.48
N GLU A 9 -1.75 -5.71 -21.16
CA GLU A 9 -2.86 -5.37 -22.07
C GLU A 9 -3.08 -3.85 -22.17
N PHE A 10 -2.77 -3.10 -21.11
CA PHE A 10 -2.85 -1.64 -21.12
C PHE A 10 -1.70 -0.98 -21.92
N LEU A 11 -0.49 -1.55 -21.86
CA LEU A 11 0.64 -1.13 -22.71
C LEU A 11 0.38 -1.35 -24.22
N GLY A 12 -0.54 -2.25 -24.58
CA GLY A 12 -0.95 -2.51 -25.97
C GLY A 12 -1.99 -1.53 -26.52
N THR A 13 -2.78 -0.88 -25.65
CA THR A 13 -3.88 0.02 -26.06
C THR A 13 -3.46 1.49 -26.16
N ALA A 14 -2.34 1.89 -25.55
CA ALA A 14 -1.73 3.21 -25.73
C ALA A 14 -1.01 3.41 -27.08
N ALA A 15 -0.84 2.36 -27.90
CA ALA A 15 -0.13 2.43 -29.18
C ALA A 15 -1.03 2.54 -30.43
N ALA A 16 -2.37 2.58 -30.29
CA ALA A 16 -3.30 2.63 -31.42
C ALA A 16 -3.68 4.06 -31.85
N GLY A 17 -2.74 5.00 -31.76
CA GLY A 17 -2.96 6.42 -32.06
C GLY A 17 -1.85 7.09 -32.88
N LEU A 18 -1.09 6.36 -33.69
CA LEU A 18 -0.06 6.94 -34.57
C LEU A 18 0.00 6.21 -35.92
N THR A 19 -0.88 6.57 -36.84
CA THR A 19 -0.77 6.17 -38.26
C THR A 19 -0.11 7.30 -39.04
N CYS A 20 1.21 7.22 -39.27
CA CYS A 20 1.89 7.99 -40.30
C CYS A 20 2.52 7.04 -41.33
N ILE A 21 2.01 7.15 -42.56
CA ILE A 21 2.46 6.43 -43.75
C ILE A 21 3.82 6.98 -44.22
N ALA A 22 4.80 6.11 -44.43
CA ALA A 22 5.78 6.28 -45.50
C ALA A 22 6.42 4.93 -45.90
N LEU A 23 6.14 4.51 -47.13
CA LEU A 23 6.80 3.41 -47.84
C LEU A 23 8.15 3.87 -48.45
N VAL A 24 9.13 2.96 -48.46
CA VAL A 24 9.94 2.48 -49.60
C VAL A 24 11.41 2.23 -49.19
N GLY A 25 11.89 0.99 -49.39
CA GLY A 25 13.15 0.77 -50.12
C GLY A 25 14.34 0.09 -49.43
N ALA A 26 14.33 -1.25 -49.46
CA ALA A 26 15.43 -2.13 -49.90
C ALA A 26 16.81 -2.22 -49.19
N THR A 27 17.13 -3.48 -48.85
CA THR A 27 18.43 -4.20 -48.89
C THR A 27 19.50 -3.97 -47.81
N GLY A 28 19.97 -5.09 -47.22
CA GLY A 28 21.34 -5.19 -46.71
C GLY A 28 21.54 -6.13 -45.51
N CYS A 29 21.92 -7.38 -45.78
CA CYS A 29 22.45 -8.32 -44.78
C CYS A 29 23.69 -7.75 -44.06
N GLY A 30 23.80 -7.98 -42.75
CA GLY A 30 25.00 -7.65 -41.99
C GLY A 30 24.93 -8.10 -40.53
N VAL A 31 25.08 -9.41 -40.31
CA VAL A 31 25.34 -9.98 -38.98
C VAL A 31 26.67 -9.42 -38.47
N THR A 32 26.62 -8.58 -37.43
CA THR A 32 27.79 -8.27 -36.60
C THR A 32 27.39 -8.43 -35.15
N GLY A 33 27.89 -9.50 -34.53
CA GLY A 33 27.71 -9.77 -33.11
C GLY A 33 28.39 -8.68 -32.29
N ARG A 34 27.61 -8.00 -31.44
CA ARG A 34 28.17 -7.17 -30.37
C ARG A 34 28.69 -8.10 -29.26
N PRO A 35 29.87 -7.81 -28.70
CA PRO A 35 30.45 -8.62 -27.63
C PRO A 35 29.52 -8.60 -26.41
N GLN A 36 29.18 -9.80 -25.94
CA GLN A 36 28.46 -10.03 -24.70
C GLN A 36 29.35 -9.54 -23.56
N ALA A 37 29.04 -8.36 -23.01
CA ALA A 37 29.67 -7.89 -21.79
C ALA A 37 29.42 -8.95 -20.72
N ALA A 38 30.50 -9.49 -20.15
CA ALA A 38 30.43 -10.42 -19.05
C ALA A 38 29.62 -9.76 -17.92
N ALA A 39 28.42 -10.29 -17.68
CA ALA A 39 27.60 -9.89 -16.56
C ALA A 39 28.40 -10.17 -15.29
N SER A 40 28.87 -9.12 -14.62
CA SER A 40 29.30 -9.19 -13.24
C SER A 40 28.10 -9.69 -12.43
N SER A 41 28.12 -10.96 -12.04
CA SER A 41 27.14 -11.57 -11.14
C SER A 41 27.34 -11.01 -9.73
N SER A 42 26.90 -9.77 -9.54
CA SER A 42 26.51 -9.32 -8.21
C SER A 42 25.41 -10.27 -7.74
N PRO A 43 25.44 -10.77 -6.48
CA PRO A 43 24.33 -11.56 -5.96
C PRO A 43 23.04 -10.78 -6.17
N ARG A 44 22.04 -11.40 -6.82
CA ARG A 44 20.72 -10.79 -6.84
C ARG A 44 20.27 -10.61 -5.38
N PRO A 45 19.71 -9.45 -5.01
CA PRO A 45 19.04 -9.30 -3.73
C PRO A 45 18.03 -10.43 -3.55
N GLN A 46 17.83 -10.85 -2.31
CA GLN A 46 16.90 -11.91 -1.99
C GLN A 46 15.47 -11.43 -2.31
N GLU A 47 14.79 -12.05 -3.29
CA GLU A 47 13.46 -11.63 -3.74
C GLU A 47 12.38 -11.76 -2.64
N THR A 48 12.59 -12.68 -1.69
CA THR A 48 11.68 -12.96 -0.57
C THR A 48 12.44 -13.28 0.70
N TRP A 49 11.97 -12.79 1.84
CA TRP A 49 12.52 -13.20 3.12
C TRP A 49 12.15 -14.65 3.45
N THR A 50 13.07 -15.35 4.10
CA THR A 50 12.81 -16.68 4.67
C THR A 50 13.42 -16.73 6.07
N PHE A 51 12.72 -17.38 7.00
CA PHE A 51 13.09 -17.39 8.41
C PHE A 51 13.11 -18.82 8.95
N ARG A 52 14.07 -19.14 9.82
CA ARG A 52 14.16 -20.46 10.48
C ARG A 52 13.12 -20.62 11.58
N SER A 53 12.87 -19.57 12.35
CA SER A 53 11.89 -19.50 13.43
C SER A 53 10.45 -19.37 12.92
N ARG A 54 10.26 -18.85 11.70
CA ARG A 54 8.95 -18.69 11.02
C ARG A 54 9.02 -19.15 9.56
N PRO A 55 9.21 -20.46 9.30
CA PRO A 55 9.33 -20.99 7.94
C PRO A 55 8.02 -20.91 7.13
N ASP A 56 6.91 -20.63 7.81
CA ASP A 56 5.60 -20.37 7.24
C ASP A 56 5.50 -18.98 6.58
N LEU A 57 6.38 -18.04 6.95
CA LEU A 57 6.41 -16.69 6.41
C LEU A 57 7.41 -16.57 5.25
N ARG A 58 6.91 -16.08 4.12
CA ARG A 58 7.69 -15.74 2.92
C ARG A 58 7.26 -14.38 2.34
N PRO A 59 7.39 -13.27 3.09
CA PRO A 59 7.05 -11.96 2.57
C PRO A 59 8.01 -11.55 1.44
N PRO A 60 7.56 -10.72 0.49
CA PRO A 60 8.46 -10.09 -0.47
C PRO A 60 9.48 -9.21 0.24
N ALA A 61 10.70 -9.14 -0.28
CA ALA A 61 11.74 -8.30 0.31
C ALA A 61 11.57 -6.83 -0.11
N VAL A 62 11.93 -5.92 0.81
CA VAL A 62 12.03 -4.47 0.54
C VAL A 62 13.49 -4.09 0.62
N HIS A 63 14.00 -3.47 -0.44
CA HIS A 63 15.38 -3.06 -0.57
C HIS A 63 15.48 -1.54 -0.49
N VAL A 64 16.13 -1.06 0.57
CA VAL A 64 16.47 0.35 0.70
C VAL A 64 17.61 0.68 -0.26
N VAL A 65 17.33 1.56 -1.21
CA VAL A 65 18.26 2.05 -2.23
C VAL A 65 19.01 3.26 -1.71
N GLU A 66 18.32 4.16 -1.02
CA GLU A 66 18.87 5.40 -0.50
C GLU A 66 18.31 5.70 0.90
N ARG A 67 19.19 6.14 1.80
CA ARG A 67 18.85 6.51 3.18
C ARG A 67 19.78 7.60 3.69
N ASN A 68 19.28 8.82 3.75
CA ASN A 68 20.00 9.99 4.22
C ASN A 68 19.52 10.41 5.62
N GLY A 69 20.17 11.42 6.21
CA GLY A 69 19.71 12.02 7.47
C GLY A 69 18.39 12.78 7.29
N GLY A 70 17.69 13.09 8.39
CA GLY A 70 16.46 13.90 8.34
C GLY A 70 15.17 13.13 8.08
N LEU A 71 15.23 11.79 8.09
CA LEU A 71 14.05 10.94 7.97
C LEU A 71 13.06 11.11 9.12
N SER A 72 11.79 11.13 8.78
CA SER A 72 10.70 11.10 9.75
C SER A 72 10.68 9.77 10.50
N PRO A 73 10.36 9.77 11.80
CA PRO A 73 10.23 8.53 12.56
C PRO A 73 9.00 7.73 12.08
N GLY A 74 9.01 6.42 12.32
CA GLY A 74 7.90 5.53 12.02
C GLY A 74 8.33 4.27 11.30
N TYR A 75 7.34 3.43 11.01
CA TYR A 75 7.46 2.23 10.20
C TYR A 75 6.77 2.43 8.86
N ILE A 76 7.13 1.60 7.89
CA ILE A 76 6.56 1.62 6.55
C ILE A 76 5.49 0.53 6.44
N PHE A 77 4.30 0.91 5.99
CA PHE A 77 3.12 0.06 5.85
C PHE A 77 2.88 -0.19 4.37
N LEU A 78 2.80 -1.47 4.00
CA LEU A 78 2.65 -1.94 2.63
C LEU A 78 1.64 -3.08 2.58
N ALA A 79 0.92 -3.19 1.47
CA ALA A 79 0.11 -4.35 1.17
C ALA A 79 0.58 -4.91 -0.17
N LEU A 80 1.69 -5.65 -0.12
CA LEU A 80 2.28 -6.18 -1.34
C LEU A 80 1.42 -7.32 -1.86
N LYS A 81 1.13 -7.23 -3.15
CA LYS A 81 0.44 -8.26 -3.92
C LYS A 81 1.15 -8.45 -5.25
N LYS A 82 1.04 -9.66 -5.78
CA LYS A 82 1.38 -9.97 -7.17
C LYS A 82 0.28 -9.46 -8.09
N ASP A 83 0.65 -8.98 -9.28
CA ASP A 83 -0.33 -8.91 -10.38
C ASP A 83 -0.89 -10.34 -10.62
N PRO A 84 -2.20 -10.52 -10.87
CA PRO A 84 -2.78 -11.83 -11.17
C PRO A 84 -2.08 -12.65 -12.27
N GLU A 85 -1.38 -11.99 -13.20
CA GLU A 85 -0.59 -12.65 -14.26
C GLU A 85 0.87 -12.94 -13.88
N GLU A 86 1.36 -12.37 -12.78
CA GLU A 86 2.73 -12.50 -12.31
C GLU A 86 2.87 -13.67 -11.33
N VAL A 87 3.95 -14.45 -11.50
CA VAL A 87 4.32 -15.51 -10.57
C VAL A 87 5.57 -15.08 -9.81
N GLY A 88 5.37 -14.61 -8.57
CA GLY A 88 6.43 -14.26 -7.63
C GLY A 88 6.60 -15.31 -6.52
N PRO A 89 7.81 -15.49 -5.96
CA PRO A 89 8.04 -16.44 -4.88
C PRO A 89 7.41 -16.05 -3.53
N GLY A 90 6.94 -14.80 -3.39
CA GLY A 90 6.44 -14.23 -2.13
C GLY A 90 4.95 -14.47 -1.87
N GLN A 91 4.59 -14.49 -0.60
CA GLN A 91 3.20 -14.43 -0.16
C GLN A 91 2.69 -12.99 -0.26
N ASP A 92 1.44 -12.81 -0.69
CA ASP A 92 0.78 -11.51 -0.64
C ASP A 92 0.31 -11.22 0.79
N GLY A 93 0.08 -9.96 1.11
CA GLY A 93 -0.55 -9.56 2.35
C GLY A 93 -0.01 -8.26 2.94
N PRO A 94 -0.66 -7.78 4.02
CA PRO A 94 -0.23 -6.57 4.70
C PRO A 94 1.06 -6.84 5.48
N MET A 95 1.99 -5.90 5.39
CA MET A 95 3.29 -5.97 6.05
C MET A 95 3.74 -4.62 6.57
N ILE A 96 4.47 -4.67 7.69
CA ILE A 96 5.15 -3.53 8.29
C ILE A 96 6.65 -3.81 8.18
N VAL A 97 7.41 -2.85 7.67
CA VAL A 97 8.88 -2.90 7.62
C VAL A 97 9.47 -1.67 8.30
N ASP A 98 10.71 -1.77 8.76
CA ASP A 98 11.44 -0.64 9.32
C ASP A 98 12.21 0.14 8.24
N ASN A 99 12.98 1.14 8.69
CA ASN A 99 13.75 2.03 7.81
C ASN A 99 14.99 1.37 7.18
N ASP A 100 15.29 0.12 7.54
CA ASP A 100 16.32 -0.70 6.90
C ASP A 100 15.71 -1.70 5.90
N GLY A 101 14.37 -1.74 5.79
CA GLY A 101 13.64 -2.71 4.97
C GLY A 101 13.47 -4.07 5.66
N ASP A 102 13.85 -4.18 6.93
CA ASP A 102 13.68 -5.40 7.72
C ASP A 102 12.20 -5.56 8.10
N LEU A 103 11.74 -6.81 8.07
CA LEU A 103 10.38 -7.13 8.45
C LEU A 103 10.12 -6.82 9.93
N VAL A 104 8.99 -6.19 10.23
CA VAL A 104 8.48 -5.99 11.59
C VAL A 104 7.27 -6.87 11.84
N TRP A 105 6.33 -6.88 10.90
CA TRP A 105 5.13 -7.71 10.96
C TRP A 105 4.69 -8.14 9.57
N PHE A 106 4.26 -9.39 9.42
CA PHE A 106 3.61 -9.88 8.21
C PHE A 106 2.42 -10.78 8.55
N ARG A 107 1.34 -10.64 7.76
CA ARG A 107 0.23 -11.59 7.74
C ARG A 107 -0.02 -12.02 6.29
N PRO A 108 0.25 -13.28 5.93
CA PRO A 108 -0.11 -13.77 4.61
C PRO A 108 -1.62 -13.61 4.35
N ALA A 109 -1.98 -13.15 3.15
CA ALA A 109 -3.35 -13.16 2.68
C ALA A 109 -3.89 -14.61 2.70
N PRO A 110 -5.15 -14.82 3.16
CA PRO A 110 -5.69 -16.17 3.23
C PRO A 110 -5.97 -16.70 1.82
N PRO A 111 -5.90 -18.03 1.62
CA PRO A 111 -6.26 -18.61 0.32
C PRO A 111 -7.70 -18.24 -0.07
N GLY A 112 -7.88 -17.66 -1.26
CA GLY A 112 -9.20 -17.29 -1.80
C GLY A 112 -9.62 -15.83 -1.61
N GLU A 113 -8.95 -15.07 -0.73
CA GLU A 113 -9.03 -13.59 -0.69
C GLU A 113 -7.65 -13.05 -1.13
N PRO A 114 -7.38 -12.99 -2.45
CA PRO A 114 -6.02 -12.78 -2.93
C PRO A 114 -5.44 -11.43 -2.53
N ASP A 115 -6.29 -10.40 -2.38
CA ASP A 115 -5.81 -9.03 -2.36
C ASP A 115 -6.09 -8.33 -1.05
N VAL A 116 -5.07 -7.60 -0.59
CA VAL A 116 -5.15 -6.68 0.53
C VAL A 116 -4.73 -5.31 0.04
N MET A 117 -5.49 -4.27 0.36
CA MET A 117 -5.21 -2.89 -0.06
C MET A 117 -5.49 -1.88 1.04
N SER A 118 -4.96 -0.67 0.85
CA SER A 118 -5.17 0.46 1.77
C SER A 118 -4.73 0.13 3.21
N PHE A 119 -3.66 -0.67 3.37
CA PHE A 119 -3.13 -1.06 4.67
C PHE A 119 -2.43 0.10 5.37
N ARG A 120 -2.95 0.50 6.53
CA ARG A 120 -2.37 1.57 7.36
C ARG A 120 -2.75 1.42 8.83
N ALA A 121 -2.06 2.16 9.69
CA ALA A 121 -2.51 2.41 11.05
C ALA A 121 -3.52 3.57 11.08
N GLN A 122 -4.59 3.41 11.86
CA GLN A 122 -5.61 4.43 12.13
C GLN A 122 -5.96 4.45 13.63
N ALA A 123 -6.88 5.32 14.04
CA ALA A 123 -7.40 5.34 15.40
C ALA A 123 -8.89 4.96 15.43
N TYR A 124 -9.25 3.98 16.26
CA TYR A 124 -10.64 3.60 16.51
C TYR A 124 -10.92 3.64 18.01
N ARG A 125 -11.92 4.42 18.43
CA ARG A 125 -12.29 4.62 19.85
C ARG A 125 -11.09 5.01 20.74
N GLY A 126 -10.22 5.88 20.22
CA GLY A 126 -9.03 6.38 20.92
C GLY A 126 -7.87 5.38 21.04
N LYS A 127 -7.96 4.21 20.40
CA LYS A 127 -6.88 3.21 20.35
C LYS A 127 -6.27 3.12 18.95
N PRO A 128 -4.95 2.88 18.83
CA PRO A 128 -4.35 2.58 17.54
C PRO A 128 -4.87 1.22 17.04
N VAL A 129 -5.16 1.15 15.74
CA VAL A 129 -5.61 -0.06 15.05
C VAL A 129 -4.92 -0.17 13.70
N LEU A 130 -4.76 -1.40 13.21
CA LEU A 130 -4.42 -1.68 11.83
C LEU A 130 -5.70 -1.83 11.02
N THR A 131 -5.70 -1.32 9.79
CA THR A 131 -6.85 -1.37 8.91
C THR A 131 -6.44 -1.72 7.49
N TRP A 132 -7.27 -2.49 6.79
CA TRP A 132 -7.14 -2.71 5.36
C TRP A 132 -8.49 -3.15 4.76
N TRP A 133 -8.58 -3.12 3.44
CA TRP A 133 -9.60 -3.84 2.69
C TRP A 133 -9.04 -5.21 2.26
N GLY A 134 -9.85 -6.26 2.34
CA GLY A 134 -9.51 -7.61 1.85
C GLY A 134 -10.63 -8.18 0.97
N GLY A 135 -10.26 -8.77 -0.16
CA GLY A 135 -11.24 -9.35 -1.09
C GLY A 135 -10.64 -9.74 -2.44
N VAL A 136 -11.50 -9.73 -3.47
CA VAL A 136 -11.13 -9.98 -4.88
C VAL A 136 -11.28 -8.67 -5.65
N HIS A 137 -10.34 -8.35 -6.54
CA HIS A 137 -10.47 -7.18 -7.40
C HIS A 137 -10.36 -7.47 -8.89
N GLY A 138 -10.93 -6.57 -9.70
CA GLY A 138 -10.84 -6.55 -11.16
C GLY A 138 -10.87 -5.12 -11.73
N GLY A 139 -10.29 -4.17 -11.00
CA GLY A 139 -10.36 -2.71 -11.26
C GLY A 139 -11.17 -1.96 -10.20
N TYR A 140 -12.07 -2.65 -9.52
CA TYR A 140 -12.72 -2.27 -8.27
C TYR A 140 -12.86 -3.53 -7.39
N GLY A 141 -13.12 -3.35 -6.10
CA GLY A 141 -13.13 -4.41 -5.09
C GLY A 141 -14.50 -5.03 -4.88
N ASP A 142 -14.49 -6.35 -4.68
CA ASP A 142 -15.55 -7.11 -4.01
C ASP A 142 -14.96 -7.69 -2.72
N GLY A 143 -15.21 -7.04 -1.58
CA GLY A 143 -14.57 -7.41 -0.33
C GLY A 143 -15.12 -6.70 0.91
N GLU A 144 -14.33 -6.78 1.98
CA GLU A 144 -14.69 -6.29 3.32
C GLU A 144 -13.56 -5.47 3.94
N TYR A 145 -13.93 -4.61 4.87
CA TYR A 145 -13.02 -3.80 5.67
C TYR A 145 -12.68 -4.52 6.96
N VAL A 146 -11.40 -4.53 7.31
CA VAL A 146 -10.86 -5.31 8.42
C VAL A 146 -10.12 -4.38 9.38
N ILE A 147 -10.39 -4.53 10.68
CA ILE A 147 -9.75 -3.76 11.76
C ILE A 147 -9.08 -4.73 12.74
N PHE A 148 -7.80 -4.52 13.00
CA PHE A 148 -6.99 -5.27 13.95
C PHE A 148 -6.47 -4.36 15.06
N ASP A 149 -6.34 -4.88 16.28
CA ASP A 149 -5.73 -4.15 17.40
C ASP A 149 -4.19 -4.21 17.39
N ASP A 150 -3.56 -3.58 18.39
CA ASP A 150 -2.11 -3.58 18.58
C ASP A 150 -1.54 -4.94 19.00
N SER A 151 -2.39 -5.91 19.35
CA SER A 151 -2.01 -7.32 19.56
C SER A 151 -2.16 -8.20 18.32
N TYR A 152 -2.51 -7.59 17.18
CA TYR A 152 -2.71 -8.25 15.89
C TYR A 152 -3.89 -9.23 15.88
N ARG A 153 -4.95 -8.91 16.61
CA ARG A 153 -6.23 -9.63 16.58
C ARG A 153 -7.28 -8.87 15.82
N GLU A 154 -8.09 -9.58 15.05
CA GLU A 154 -9.25 -9.01 14.36
C GLU A 154 -10.27 -8.54 15.42
N VAL A 155 -10.56 -7.24 15.39
CA VAL A 155 -11.56 -6.59 16.24
C VAL A 155 -12.89 -6.46 15.51
N LYS A 156 -12.83 -6.18 14.20
CA LYS A 156 -14.01 -6.00 13.37
C LYS A 156 -13.71 -6.36 11.92
N ARG A 157 -14.72 -6.93 11.27
CA ARG A 157 -14.81 -7.12 9.82
C ARG A 157 -16.23 -6.77 9.38
N PHE A 158 -16.36 -6.00 8.30
CA PHE A 158 -17.66 -5.55 7.81
C PHE A 158 -17.59 -5.19 6.32
N PRO A 159 -18.67 -5.45 5.55
CA PRO A 159 -18.80 -4.97 4.18
C PRO A 159 -19.23 -3.49 4.16
N ALA A 160 -19.47 -2.96 2.96
CA ALA A 160 -20.28 -1.75 2.82
C ALA A 160 -21.75 -2.01 3.23
N GLY A 161 -22.50 -0.94 3.45
CA GLY A 161 -23.92 -1.01 3.80
C GLY A 161 -24.83 -1.23 2.59
N ASN A 162 -26.13 -1.36 2.84
CA ASN A 162 -27.17 -1.54 1.81
C ASN A 162 -26.98 -2.76 0.88
N GLY A 163 -26.19 -3.75 1.30
CA GLY A 163 -25.94 -4.98 0.54
C GLY A 163 -24.84 -4.86 -0.52
N TYR A 164 -24.12 -3.75 -0.55
CA TYR A 164 -22.95 -3.59 -1.41
C TYR A 164 -21.72 -4.30 -0.83
N PRO A 165 -20.86 -4.88 -1.69
CA PRO A 165 -19.51 -5.20 -1.26
C PRO A 165 -18.71 -3.90 -1.06
N GLY A 166 -17.74 -3.93 -0.15
CA GLY A 166 -16.80 -2.83 -0.01
C GLY A 166 -15.79 -2.80 -1.16
N ASP A 167 -15.46 -1.62 -1.66
CA ASP A 167 -14.39 -1.42 -2.62
C ASP A 167 -13.06 -1.07 -1.94
N HIS A 168 -11.96 -1.39 -2.63
CA HIS A 168 -10.60 -1.37 -2.08
C HIS A 168 -9.95 0.02 -2.03
N HIS A 169 -10.51 1.00 -2.76
CA HIS A 169 -9.86 2.29 -2.96
C HIS A 169 -9.81 3.15 -1.69
N GLU A 170 -10.81 3.06 -0.82
CA GLU A 170 -10.81 3.80 0.45
C GLU A 170 -11.35 3.01 1.64
N PHE A 171 -10.65 3.17 2.76
CA PHE A 171 -11.16 2.83 4.07
C PHE A 171 -10.60 3.81 5.11
N LEU A 172 -11.38 4.83 5.45
CA LEU A 172 -11.01 5.88 6.40
C LEU A 172 -11.89 5.84 7.64
N ILE A 173 -11.28 5.67 8.82
CA ILE A 173 -11.96 5.81 10.10
C ILE A 173 -11.97 7.29 10.49
N THR A 174 -13.17 7.86 10.64
CA THR A 174 -13.32 9.26 11.01
C THR A 174 -13.14 9.48 12.51
N ALA A 175 -12.93 10.74 12.91
CA ALA A 175 -12.92 11.13 14.32
C ALA A 175 -14.23 10.78 15.08
N ARG A 176 -15.34 10.52 14.36
CA ARG A 176 -16.63 10.08 14.92
C ARG A 176 -16.73 8.57 15.12
N HIS A 177 -15.66 7.82 14.86
CA HIS A 177 -15.61 6.36 14.91
C HIS A 177 -16.52 5.67 13.88
N THR A 178 -16.80 6.37 12.78
CA THR A 178 -17.48 5.87 11.59
C THR A 178 -16.44 5.54 10.51
N ALA A 179 -16.83 4.78 9.50
CA ALA A 179 -16.00 4.47 8.34
C ALA A 179 -16.51 5.21 7.11
N LEU A 180 -15.64 5.96 6.43
CA LEU A 180 -15.84 6.41 5.06
C LEU A 180 -15.23 5.39 4.11
N VAL A 181 -16.04 4.94 3.16
CA VAL A 181 -15.71 3.86 2.22
C VAL A 181 -16.20 4.19 0.82
N THR A 182 -15.51 3.66 -0.19
CA THR A 182 -15.93 3.73 -1.60
C THR A 182 -16.66 2.47 -2.02
N ILE A 183 -17.53 2.58 -3.00
CA ILE A 183 -18.31 1.49 -3.59
C ILE A 183 -18.45 1.74 -5.09
N TYR A 184 -18.47 0.67 -5.88
CA TYR A 184 -18.82 0.68 -7.30
C TYR A 184 -20.13 -0.08 -7.49
N ALA A 185 -21.21 0.63 -7.84
CA ALA A 185 -22.51 0.02 -8.07
C ALA A 185 -22.85 0.02 -9.57
N GLU A 186 -23.20 -1.15 -10.12
CA GLU A 186 -23.66 -1.24 -11.51
C GLU A 186 -25.12 -0.79 -11.61
N THR A 187 -25.40 0.10 -12.56
CA THR A 187 -26.77 0.53 -12.90
C THR A 187 -26.90 0.80 -14.39
N THR A 188 -28.13 0.96 -14.88
CA THR A 188 -28.42 1.38 -16.26
C THR A 188 -28.56 2.89 -16.35
N TRP A 189 -27.97 3.51 -17.38
CA TRP A 189 -28.08 4.94 -17.66
C TRP A 189 -28.30 5.23 -19.15
N ASP A 190 -28.89 6.39 -19.48
CA ASP A 190 -29.03 6.85 -20.86
C ASP A 190 -27.73 7.50 -21.33
N LEU A 191 -26.91 6.74 -22.07
CA LEU A 191 -25.65 7.22 -22.63
C LEU A 191 -25.82 7.74 -24.07
N SER A 192 -27.04 7.78 -24.62
CA SER A 192 -27.27 8.22 -25.99
C SER A 192 -26.84 9.67 -26.28
N PRO A 193 -26.91 10.64 -25.33
CA PRO A 193 -26.36 11.98 -25.55
C PRO A 193 -24.84 12.01 -25.81
N TYR A 194 -24.12 10.95 -25.38
CA TYR A 194 -22.67 10.81 -25.48
C TYR A 194 -22.25 9.74 -26.50
N GLY A 195 -23.17 9.36 -27.41
CA GLY A 195 -22.90 8.36 -28.46
C GLY A 195 -23.00 6.90 -28.01
N GLY A 196 -23.37 6.64 -26.75
CA GLY A 196 -23.54 5.30 -26.21
C GLY A 196 -24.96 4.74 -26.33
N SER A 197 -25.20 3.59 -25.67
CA SER A 197 -26.52 2.96 -25.58
C SER A 197 -27.48 3.76 -24.70
N LYS A 198 -28.77 3.79 -25.08
CA LYS A 198 -29.86 4.36 -24.26
C LYS A 198 -30.08 3.62 -22.93
N VAL A 199 -29.63 2.37 -22.86
CA VAL A 199 -29.67 1.51 -21.65
C VAL A 199 -28.28 0.94 -21.39
N GLY A 200 -27.28 1.82 -21.39
CA GLY A 200 -25.89 1.43 -21.14
C GLY A 200 -25.68 1.05 -19.67
N LEU A 201 -24.79 0.09 -19.42
CA LEU A 201 -24.34 -0.23 -18.07
C LEU A 201 -23.30 0.79 -17.64
N VAL A 202 -23.47 1.39 -16.46
CA VAL A 202 -22.56 2.38 -15.88
C VAL A 202 -22.17 1.93 -14.48
N LEU A 203 -20.92 2.19 -14.10
CA LEU A 203 -20.49 2.08 -12.71
C LEU A 203 -20.67 3.43 -12.02
N ASP A 204 -21.57 3.43 -11.04
CA ASP A 204 -21.82 4.54 -10.13
C ASP A 204 -20.79 4.53 -9.00
N GLY A 205 -20.08 5.63 -8.83
CA GLY A 205 -19.13 5.81 -7.74
C GLY A 205 -19.85 6.28 -6.50
N ILE A 206 -19.84 5.48 -5.45
CA ILE A 206 -20.58 5.77 -4.22
C ILE A 206 -19.61 5.99 -3.06
N VAL A 207 -19.92 6.98 -2.21
CA VAL A 207 -19.31 7.14 -0.88
C VAL A 207 -20.37 6.77 0.15
N GLN A 208 -20.01 5.93 1.12
CA GLN A 208 -20.81 5.73 2.32
C GLN A 208 -20.06 6.16 3.57
N GLU A 209 -20.80 6.71 4.53
CA GLU A 209 -20.36 6.77 5.92
C GLU A 209 -21.14 5.75 6.75
N ILE A 210 -20.42 4.83 7.38
CA ILE A 210 -20.99 3.70 8.11
C ILE A 210 -20.63 3.80 9.59
N ASP A 211 -21.59 3.61 10.49
CA ASP A 211 -21.27 3.36 11.89
C ASP A 211 -20.59 1.98 12.02
N ILE A 212 -19.32 1.96 12.45
CA ILE A 212 -18.51 0.74 12.49
C ILE A 212 -19.08 -0.29 13.48
N GLU A 213 -19.75 0.16 14.54
CA GLU A 213 -20.32 -0.75 15.54
C GLU A 213 -21.57 -1.43 14.99
N THR A 214 -22.53 -0.64 14.51
CA THR A 214 -23.88 -1.10 14.16
C THR A 214 -24.00 -1.56 12.71
N GLY A 215 -23.12 -1.08 11.83
CA GLY A 215 -23.23 -1.27 10.38
C GLY A 215 -24.28 -0.37 9.72
N GLU A 216 -24.81 0.62 10.45
CA GLU A 216 -25.80 1.56 9.90
C GLU A 216 -25.14 2.53 8.91
N VAL A 217 -25.75 2.71 7.75
CA VAL A 217 -25.35 3.74 6.78
C VAL A 217 -25.92 5.08 7.25
N LEU A 218 -25.02 5.98 7.64
CA LEU A 218 -25.36 7.32 8.14
C LEU A 218 -25.44 8.35 7.01
N PHE A 219 -24.74 8.09 5.91
CA PHE A 219 -24.70 8.93 4.71
C PHE A 219 -24.34 8.07 3.50
N GLU A 220 -24.97 8.35 2.35
CA GLU A 220 -24.65 7.75 1.06
C GLU A 220 -24.70 8.85 0.00
N TRP A 221 -23.65 8.97 -0.81
CA TRP A 221 -23.57 9.88 -1.94
C TRP A 221 -23.28 9.09 -3.21
N ARG A 222 -24.00 9.40 -4.29
CA ARG A 222 -23.93 8.67 -5.56
C ARG A 222 -23.50 9.60 -6.68
N SER A 223 -22.40 9.30 -7.36
CA SER A 223 -21.84 10.20 -8.36
C SER A 223 -22.82 10.49 -9.49
N LEU A 224 -23.65 9.52 -9.90
CA LEU A 224 -24.62 9.70 -11.00
C LEU A 224 -25.74 10.70 -10.69
N GLU A 225 -25.98 11.03 -9.42
CA GLU A 225 -26.98 12.03 -9.04
C GLU A 225 -26.44 13.47 -9.16
N HIS A 226 -25.12 13.64 -9.26
CA HIS A 226 -24.47 14.94 -9.11
C HIS A 226 -23.43 15.29 -10.19
N VAL A 227 -22.88 14.30 -10.89
CA VAL A 227 -21.79 14.46 -11.86
C VAL A 227 -22.20 13.87 -13.20
N ASP A 228 -22.14 14.68 -14.25
CA ASP A 228 -22.56 14.28 -15.58
C ASP A 228 -21.57 13.27 -16.17
N VAL A 229 -22.07 12.23 -16.84
CA VAL A 229 -21.20 11.18 -17.40
C VAL A 229 -20.28 11.71 -18.52
N GLY A 230 -20.62 12.85 -19.13
CA GLY A 230 -19.81 13.55 -20.11
C GLY A 230 -18.58 14.27 -19.55
N GLU A 231 -18.51 14.46 -18.23
CA GLU A 231 -17.32 15.00 -17.56
C GLU A 231 -16.12 14.02 -17.68
N SER A 232 -16.39 12.73 -17.92
CA SER A 232 -15.37 11.69 -18.13
C SER A 232 -14.49 11.95 -19.35
N TYR A 233 -13.18 11.75 -19.22
CA TYR A 233 -12.25 11.72 -20.35
C TYR A 233 -12.32 10.42 -21.16
N TYR A 234 -13.08 9.42 -20.70
CA TYR A 234 -13.35 8.19 -21.42
C TYR A 234 -14.70 8.27 -22.14
N GLU A 235 -14.77 7.71 -23.34
CA GLU A 235 -16.02 7.59 -24.10
C GLU A 235 -16.83 6.37 -23.64
N PRO A 236 -18.17 6.43 -23.72
CA PRO A 236 -19.01 5.25 -23.51
C PRO A 236 -18.59 4.08 -24.41
N PRO A 237 -18.65 2.83 -23.91
CA PRO A 237 -18.35 1.68 -24.73
C PRO A 237 -19.39 1.50 -25.84
N ASN A 238 -18.94 1.07 -27.02
CA ASN A 238 -19.82 0.76 -28.15
C ASN A 238 -20.73 -0.44 -27.87
N GLU A 239 -20.21 -1.44 -27.14
CA GLU A 239 -20.95 -2.65 -26.77
C GLU A 239 -21.78 -2.42 -25.50
N PRO A 240 -23.13 -2.53 -25.55
CA PRO A 240 -23.99 -2.20 -24.41
C PRO A 240 -23.78 -3.07 -23.17
N THR A 241 -23.15 -4.25 -23.32
CA THR A 241 -22.85 -5.16 -22.21
C THR A 241 -21.59 -4.78 -21.45
N ASN A 242 -20.79 -3.85 -21.97
CA ASN A 242 -19.59 -3.37 -21.30
C ASN A 242 -19.96 -2.23 -20.36
N ARG A 243 -19.37 -2.27 -19.16
CA ARG A 243 -19.59 -1.26 -18.13
C ARG A 243 -18.84 0.00 -18.48
N PHE A 244 -19.55 1.13 -18.50
CA PHE A 244 -18.93 2.44 -18.55
C PHE A 244 -18.54 2.86 -17.14
N ASP A 245 -17.28 2.68 -16.80
CA ASP A 245 -16.68 3.35 -15.65
C ASP A 245 -16.35 4.78 -16.08
N TYR A 246 -17.18 5.74 -15.68
CA TYR A 246 -17.05 7.15 -16.11
C TYR A 246 -16.36 8.01 -15.04
N PHE A 247 -16.57 7.67 -13.77
CA PHE A 247 -16.13 8.46 -12.63
C PHE A 247 -14.82 7.91 -12.06
N HIS A 248 -14.79 6.60 -11.78
CA HIS A 248 -13.69 5.90 -11.12
C HIS A 248 -13.26 6.58 -9.81
N ILE A 249 -14.11 6.48 -8.80
CA ILE A 249 -13.85 7.01 -7.45
C ILE A 249 -12.67 6.30 -6.81
N ASN A 250 -11.69 7.03 -6.28
CA ASN A 250 -10.48 6.41 -5.72
C ASN A 250 -10.01 6.93 -4.36
N SER A 251 -10.63 7.98 -3.83
CA SER A 251 -10.40 8.39 -2.45
C SER A 251 -11.55 9.26 -1.96
N VAL A 252 -11.75 9.22 -0.65
CA VAL A 252 -12.56 10.19 0.08
C VAL A 252 -11.83 10.61 1.35
N ASP A 253 -11.91 11.89 1.69
CA ASP A 253 -11.36 12.47 2.91
C ASP A 253 -12.37 13.42 3.57
N VAL A 254 -12.19 13.70 4.86
CA VAL A 254 -12.97 14.73 5.58
C VAL A 254 -12.21 16.05 5.50
N ASP A 255 -12.82 17.05 4.89
CA ASP A 255 -12.26 18.40 4.81
C ASP A 255 -12.29 19.12 6.17
N GLY A 256 -11.52 20.21 6.32
CA GLY A 256 -11.37 20.97 7.56
C GLY A 256 -12.67 21.61 8.08
N ASP A 257 -13.66 21.81 7.20
CA ASP A 257 -15.01 22.29 7.53
C ASP A 257 -16.02 21.14 7.78
N GLY A 258 -15.57 19.89 7.70
CA GLY A 258 -16.37 18.68 7.91
C GLY A 258 -17.11 18.17 6.67
N ASN A 259 -16.99 18.86 5.53
CA ASN A 259 -17.44 18.36 4.22
C ASN A 259 -16.52 17.24 3.72
N LEU A 260 -16.84 16.68 2.55
CA LEU A 260 -16.06 15.58 1.99
C LEU A 260 -15.27 16.05 0.77
N LEU A 261 -14.01 15.62 0.67
CA LEU A 261 -13.25 15.68 -0.57
C LEU A 261 -13.28 14.30 -1.22
N VAL A 262 -13.66 14.23 -2.50
CA VAL A 262 -13.74 12.99 -3.29
C VAL A 262 -12.90 13.13 -4.54
N SER A 263 -12.02 12.17 -4.80
CA SER A 263 -11.23 12.13 -6.04
C SER A 263 -11.78 11.10 -7.01
N ALA A 264 -11.84 11.48 -8.28
CA ALA A 264 -12.31 10.64 -9.36
C ALA A 264 -11.30 10.64 -10.51
N ARG A 265 -10.75 9.47 -10.79
CA ARG A 265 -9.66 9.27 -11.75
C ARG A 265 -10.10 9.64 -13.16
N ARG A 266 -11.27 9.20 -13.61
CA ARG A 266 -11.67 9.28 -15.02
C ARG A 266 -12.23 10.62 -15.46
N THR A 267 -12.58 11.48 -14.50
CA THR A 267 -12.87 12.90 -14.74
C THR A 267 -11.66 13.79 -14.47
N SER A 268 -10.54 13.23 -14.00
CA SER A 268 -9.36 13.98 -13.54
C SER A 268 -9.71 15.15 -12.61
N THR A 269 -10.64 14.92 -11.67
CA THR A 269 -11.23 15.99 -10.85
C THR A 269 -11.29 15.58 -9.38
N VAL A 270 -11.05 16.56 -8.50
CA VAL A 270 -11.35 16.49 -7.06
C VAL A 270 -12.61 17.30 -6.79
N TYR A 271 -13.58 16.71 -6.08
CA TYR A 271 -14.87 17.30 -5.77
C TYR A 271 -14.95 17.58 -4.28
N LYS A 272 -15.45 18.76 -3.90
CA LYS A 272 -15.91 19.00 -2.54
C LYS A 272 -17.41 18.82 -2.48
N ILE A 273 -17.87 18.00 -1.53
CA ILE A 273 -19.27 17.62 -1.39
C ILE A 273 -19.78 18.08 -0.03
N ASP A 274 -20.92 18.78 -0.03
CA ASP A 274 -21.63 19.10 1.20
C ASP A 274 -22.13 17.79 1.84
N ARG A 275 -21.60 17.48 3.03
CA ARG A 275 -21.88 16.20 3.69
C ARG A 275 -23.33 16.06 4.19
N LYS A 276 -24.09 17.14 4.23
CA LYS A 276 -25.49 17.13 4.67
C LYS A 276 -26.46 17.01 3.51
N THR A 277 -26.17 17.70 2.41
CA THR A 277 -27.09 17.76 1.25
C THR A 277 -26.68 16.82 0.12
N GLY A 278 -25.40 16.43 0.04
CA GLY A 278 -24.83 15.69 -1.08
C GLY A 278 -24.47 16.57 -2.28
N GLU A 279 -24.74 17.87 -2.23
CA GLU A 279 -24.45 18.78 -3.34
C GLU A 279 -22.94 18.96 -3.55
N VAL A 280 -22.51 19.04 -4.80
CA VAL A 280 -21.14 19.40 -5.15
C VAL A 280 -20.97 20.89 -4.91
N ILE A 281 -20.08 21.25 -3.98
CA ILE A 281 -19.74 22.63 -3.63
C ILE A 281 -18.82 23.21 -4.72
N TRP A 282 -17.79 22.45 -5.10
CA TRP A 282 -16.89 22.81 -6.19
C TRP A 282 -16.18 21.60 -6.80
N ARG A 283 -15.62 21.81 -7.99
CA ARG A 283 -14.78 20.90 -8.79
C ARG A 283 -13.40 21.53 -8.99
N LEU A 284 -12.35 20.83 -8.58
CA LEU A 284 -10.96 21.21 -8.81
C LEU A 284 -10.37 20.31 -9.91
N GLY A 285 -9.99 20.91 -11.03
CA GLY A 285 -9.46 20.18 -12.20
C GLY A 285 -10.56 19.65 -13.14
N GLY A 286 -10.13 18.87 -14.13
CA GLY A 286 -11.02 18.28 -15.13
C GLY A 286 -11.66 19.27 -16.10
N LYS A 287 -12.71 18.80 -16.80
CA LYS A 287 -13.39 19.58 -17.86
C LYS A 287 -14.23 20.74 -17.34
N GLU A 288 -14.78 20.59 -16.14
CA GLU A 288 -15.73 21.51 -15.50
C GLU A 288 -15.14 22.12 -14.23
N SER A 289 -13.82 22.40 -14.21
CA SER A 289 -13.16 23.01 -13.05
C SER A 289 -13.79 24.36 -12.71
N ASP A 290 -14.16 24.54 -11.44
CA ASP A 290 -14.62 25.83 -10.92
C ASP A 290 -13.43 26.77 -10.60
N PHE A 291 -12.21 26.22 -10.54
CA PHE A 291 -10.99 26.97 -10.22
C PHE A 291 -10.24 27.45 -11.47
N GLU A 292 -9.70 28.66 -11.40
CA GLU A 292 -8.60 29.10 -12.27
C GLU A 292 -7.33 28.31 -11.87
N MET A 293 -6.92 27.40 -12.74
CA MET A 293 -5.77 26.51 -12.55
C MET A 293 -4.47 27.24 -12.95
N GLY A 294 -3.62 27.57 -11.96
CA GLY A 294 -2.31 28.17 -12.20
C GLY A 294 -1.31 27.25 -12.90
N GLU A 295 -0.16 27.81 -13.30
CA GLU A 295 0.94 27.04 -13.91
C GLU A 295 1.38 25.87 -13.01
N GLY A 296 1.57 24.69 -13.60
CA GLY A 296 1.97 23.47 -12.89
C GLY A 296 0.91 22.83 -11.99
N THR A 297 -0.32 23.37 -11.95
CA THR A 297 -1.42 22.79 -11.13
C THR A 297 -2.25 21.74 -11.83
N GLY A 298 -2.04 21.56 -13.13
CA GLY A 298 -2.74 20.55 -13.91
C GLY A 298 -2.35 19.14 -13.52
N PHE A 299 -3.33 18.26 -13.35
CA PHE A 299 -3.13 16.85 -13.05
C PHE A 299 -4.08 15.98 -13.85
N ALA A 300 -3.76 14.70 -14.01
CA ALA A 300 -4.62 13.75 -14.68
C ALA A 300 -4.59 12.37 -14.03
N TYR A 301 -5.76 11.73 -14.00
CA TYR A 301 -5.92 10.37 -13.47
C TYR A 301 -5.42 10.19 -12.03
N GLN A 302 -5.49 11.27 -11.25
CA GLN A 302 -4.91 11.40 -9.92
C GLN A 302 -5.51 10.45 -8.89
N HIS A 303 -4.75 10.14 -7.84
CA HIS A 303 -5.16 9.36 -6.68
C HIS A 303 -4.92 10.10 -5.36
N ASP A 304 -5.62 9.65 -4.31
CA ASP A 304 -5.37 10.02 -2.91
C ASP A 304 -5.41 11.53 -2.65
N ALA A 305 -6.49 12.20 -3.03
CA ALA A 305 -6.68 13.61 -2.71
C ALA A 305 -6.98 13.77 -1.21
N ARG A 306 -6.15 14.54 -0.49
CA ARG A 306 -6.26 14.75 0.96
C ARG A 306 -6.20 16.21 1.33
N ARG A 307 -7.02 16.65 2.28
CA ARG A 307 -6.88 17.97 2.88
C ARG A 307 -5.79 17.93 3.94
N GLN A 308 -4.87 18.89 3.89
CA GLN A 308 -3.86 19.07 4.91
C GLN A 308 -4.30 20.10 5.97
N PRO A 309 -3.76 20.04 7.21
CA PRO A 309 -4.12 20.98 8.27
C PRO A 309 -3.84 22.47 7.96
N ASP A 310 -2.92 22.74 7.03
CA ASP A 310 -2.59 24.11 6.56
C ASP A 310 -3.53 24.61 5.46
N GLY A 311 -4.53 23.81 5.06
CA GLY A 311 -5.50 24.14 4.01
C GLY A 311 -5.09 23.67 2.62
N THR A 312 -3.84 23.25 2.41
CA THR A 312 -3.40 22.70 1.12
C THR A 312 -4.07 21.37 0.81
N ILE A 313 -4.15 21.02 -0.48
CA ILE A 313 -4.58 19.70 -0.96
C ILE A 313 -3.36 18.96 -1.49
N THR A 314 -3.13 17.74 -1.00
CA THR A 314 -2.16 16.83 -1.61
C THR A 314 -2.85 15.81 -2.49
N LEU A 315 -2.22 15.44 -3.60
CA LEU A 315 -2.68 14.36 -4.48
C LEU A 315 -1.50 13.71 -5.19
N PHE A 316 -1.66 12.45 -5.55
CA PHE A 316 -0.73 11.74 -6.42
C PHE A 316 -1.19 11.93 -7.87
N ASP A 317 -0.43 12.66 -8.67
CA ASP A 317 -0.70 12.92 -10.08
C ASP A 317 -0.02 11.84 -10.93
N ASN A 318 -0.84 10.96 -11.52
CA ASN A 318 -0.34 9.80 -12.25
C ASN A 318 0.28 10.20 -13.59
N TYR A 319 -0.21 11.24 -14.27
CA TYR A 319 0.18 11.54 -15.65
C TYR A 319 0.54 12.99 -15.95
N GLY A 320 0.24 13.95 -15.07
CA GLY A 320 0.32 15.38 -15.42
C GLY A 320 -0.65 15.77 -16.54
N LEU A 321 -0.60 17.02 -16.98
CA LEU A 321 -1.21 17.41 -18.25
C LEU A 321 -0.23 17.12 -19.41
N LYS A 322 -0.79 16.64 -20.53
CA LYS A 322 -0.05 16.37 -21.77
C LYS A 322 0.82 17.59 -22.12
N ASP A 323 2.13 17.39 -22.21
CA ASP A 323 3.22 18.36 -22.48
C ASP A 323 4.10 18.73 -21.27
N GLU A 324 3.76 18.32 -20.05
CA GLU A 324 4.67 18.27 -18.90
C GLU A 324 5.33 16.88 -18.85
N GLU A 325 6.64 16.79 -18.60
CA GLU A 325 7.47 15.57 -18.72
C GLU A 325 6.76 14.27 -18.29
N ASP A 326 6.82 13.21 -19.12
CA ASP A 326 6.18 11.87 -19.00
C ASP A 326 6.45 11.14 -17.66
N ARG A 327 5.99 11.69 -16.52
CA ARG A 327 6.39 11.25 -15.17
C ARG A 327 5.27 11.52 -14.16
N SER A 328 4.97 10.53 -13.32
CA SER A 328 4.10 10.73 -12.16
C SER A 328 4.78 11.59 -11.10
N ARG A 329 3.99 12.36 -10.36
CA ARG A 329 4.48 13.27 -9.31
C ARG A 329 3.54 13.32 -8.11
N ALA A 330 4.11 13.57 -6.94
CA ALA A 330 3.36 14.00 -5.77
C ALA A 330 3.17 15.51 -5.83
N VAL A 331 1.95 15.99 -5.62
CA VAL A 331 1.59 17.41 -5.75
C VAL A 331 1.02 17.94 -4.45
N VAL A 332 1.38 19.18 -4.12
CA VAL A 332 0.76 19.98 -3.06
C VAL A 332 0.22 21.26 -3.67
N LEU A 333 -1.10 21.45 -3.59
CA LEU A 333 -1.82 22.60 -4.13
C LEU A 333 -2.30 23.52 -3.00
N GLU A 334 -2.04 24.81 -3.17
CA GLU A 334 -2.77 25.86 -2.48
C GLU A 334 -4.09 26.11 -3.21
N VAL A 335 -5.19 26.16 -2.46
CA VAL A 335 -6.53 26.31 -3.01
C VAL A 335 -7.23 27.46 -2.29
N ASP A 336 -7.59 28.49 -3.03
CA ASP A 336 -8.36 29.63 -2.55
C ASP A 336 -9.82 29.43 -2.96
N GLU A 337 -10.67 29.05 -2.00
CA GLU A 337 -12.09 28.77 -2.22
C GLU A 337 -12.95 30.06 -2.31
N ASP A 338 -12.40 31.22 -1.96
CA ASP A 338 -13.11 32.51 -2.09
C ASP A 338 -12.86 33.11 -3.48
N GLU A 339 -11.61 33.08 -3.96
CA GLU A 339 -11.24 33.53 -5.31
C GLU A 339 -11.42 32.45 -6.39
N MET A 340 -11.64 31.19 -5.98
CA MET A 340 -11.65 30.02 -6.85
C MET A 340 -10.36 29.91 -7.68
N ARG A 341 -9.22 29.88 -7.00
CA ARG A 341 -7.88 29.76 -7.62
C ARG A 341 -7.06 28.64 -7.03
N ALA A 342 -6.31 27.94 -7.89
CA ALA A 342 -5.35 26.93 -7.47
C ALA A 342 -3.92 27.36 -7.83
N LYS A 343 -2.97 27.12 -6.92
CA LYS A 343 -1.54 27.38 -7.13
C LYS A 343 -0.72 26.18 -6.72
N LEU A 344 0.35 25.90 -7.47
CA LEU A 344 1.29 24.85 -7.13
C LEU A 344 2.17 25.35 -5.98
N ALA A 345 2.11 24.68 -4.84
CA ALA A 345 2.99 24.97 -3.72
C ALA A 345 4.29 24.18 -3.86
N ARG A 346 4.16 22.86 -4.08
CA ARG A 346 5.29 21.92 -4.12
C ARG A 346 4.96 20.74 -5.05
N GLU A 347 5.99 20.19 -5.67
CA GLU A 347 5.91 18.93 -6.41
C GLU A 347 7.15 18.08 -6.17
N TYR A 348 6.97 16.77 -6.24
CA TYR A 348 8.05 15.79 -6.04
C TYR A 348 7.93 14.71 -7.11
N TYR A 349 8.97 14.59 -7.93
CA TYR A 349 9.04 13.58 -8.98
C TYR A 349 9.67 12.29 -8.48
N SER A 350 9.34 11.19 -9.16
CA SER A 350 9.96 9.90 -8.90
C SER A 350 11.50 9.97 -8.96
N PRO A 351 12.25 9.20 -8.16
CA PRO A 351 13.69 9.13 -8.35
C PRO A 351 14.07 8.50 -9.71
N GLY A 352 15.03 9.11 -10.40
CA GLY A 352 15.75 8.61 -11.59
C GLY A 352 15.02 7.67 -12.57
N GLY A 353 14.42 8.20 -13.63
CA GLY A 353 14.01 7.44 -14.82
C GLY A 353 13.00 6.31 -14.58
N MET A 354 12.32 6.33 -13.43
CA MET A 354 11.22 5.42 -13.12
C MET A 354 10.11 5.56 -14.17
N PRO A 355 9.46 4.44 -14.56
CA PRO A 355 8.27 4.50 -15.41
C PRO A 355 7.16 5.34 -14.78
N ILE A 356 6.18 5.71 -15.60
CA ILE A 356 4.94 6.30 -15.12
C ILE A 356 4.22 5.28 -14.25
N ALA A 357 3.79 5.72 -13.06
CA ALA A 357 2.84 5.00 -12.23
C ALA A 357 1.43 5.27 -12.77
N ASP A 358 0.98 4.46 -13.72
CA ASP A 358 -0.27 4.66 -14.46
C ASP A 358 -1.54 4.61 -13.57
N THR A 359 -1.44 3.96 -12.41
CA THR A 359 -2.54 3.76 -11.46
C THR A 359 -2.07 3.77 -10.02
N GLN A 360 -3.01 3.92 -9.08
CA GLN A 360 -2.75 3.80 -7.64
C GLN A 360 -1.81 4.93 -7.15
N GLY A 361 -1.25 4.77 -5.96
CA GLY A 361 -0.30 5.72 -5.37
C GLY A 361 -0.92 6.68 -4.37
N ASN A 362 -0.05 7.33 -3.59
CA ASN A 362 -0.46 8.27 -2.56
C ASN A 362 0.65 9.26 -2.18
N VAL A 363 0.21 10.35 -1.55
CA VAL A 363 1.07 11.38 -0.99
C VAL A 363 0.72 11.55 0.48
N GLN A 364 1.72 11.44 1.35
CA GLN A 364 1.56 11.61 2.78
C GLN A 364 2.53 12.69 3.29
N VAL A 365 1.99 13.84 3.71
CA VAL A 365 2.76 14.83 4.47
C VAL A 365 2.98 14.29 5.88
N LEU A 366 4.24 14.22 6.30
CA LEU A 366 4.67 13.68 7.59
C LEU A 366 4.87 14.77 8.64
N PRO A 367 4.82 14.43 9.95
CA PRO A 367 5.20 15.37 11.00
C PRO A 367 6.60 15.93 10.75
N GLY A 368 6.72 17.25 10.62
CA GLY A 368 7.97 17.93 10.29
C GLY A 368 8.10 18.40 8.84
N GLY A 369 7.10 18.13 7.99
CA GLY A 369 7.00 18.70 6.63
C GLY A 369 7.59 17.83 5.52
N ASN A 370 8.25 16.72 5.85
CA ASN A 370 8.66 15.73 4.87
C ASN A 370 7.46 15.13 4.13
N VAL A 371 7.68 14.65 2.91
CA VAL A 371 6.65 14.07 2.06
C VAL A 371 7.02 12.62 1.74
N PHE A 372 6.15 11.69 2.11
CA PHE A 372 6.29 10.28 1.78
C PHE A 372 5.37 9.92 0.61
N VAL A 373 5.90 9.21 -0.37
CA VAL A 373 5.22 8.90 -1.62
C VAL A 373 5.26 7.40 -1.85
N GLY A 374 4.08 6.80 -2.02
CA GLY A 374 3.93 5.47 -2.58
C GLY A 374 3.70 5.58 -4.09
N TRP A 375 4.55 4.96 -4.90
CA TRP A 375 4.50 5.08 -6.36
C TRP A 375 3.52 4.10 -7.04
N GLY A 376 2.48 3.66 -6.31
CA GLY A 376 1.35 2.92 -6.84
C GLY A 376 1.74 1.64 -7.60
N SER A 377 1.37 1.59 -8.89
CA SER A 377 1.69 0.46 -9.78
C SER A 377 3.18 0.28 -10.07
N GLU A 378 4.03 1.21 -9.65
CA GLU A 378 5.48 1.06 -9.72
C GLU A 378 6.07 0.63 -8.37
N PRO A 379 7.06 -0.28 -8.36
CA PRO A 379 7.48 -1.02 -7.16
C PRO A 379 8.42 -0.21 -6.25
N PHE A 380 8.09 1.05 -6.01
CA PHE A 380 8.93 2.02 -5.34
C PHE A 380 8.15 2.78 -4.27
N LEU A 381 8.91 3.32 -3.32
CA LEU A 381 8.44 4.28 -2.33
C LEU A 381 9.58 5.22 -1.93
N SER A 382 9.25 6.46 -1.60
CA SER A 382 10.25 7.49 -1.33
C SER A 382 9.83 8.44 -0.22
N GLU A 383 10.81 9.02 0.47
CA GLU A 383 10.60 10.17 1.37
C GLU A 383 11.46 11.33 0.87
N PHE A 384 10.84 12.51 0.77
CA PHE A 384 11.49 13.76 0.43
C PHE A 384 11.44 14.70 1.63
N SER A 385 12.46 15.56 1.75
CA SER A 385 12.35 16.73 2.61
C SER A 385 11.28 17.68 2.07
N GLU A 386 10.79 18.60 2.90
CA GLU A 386 9.88 19.66 2.46
C GLU A 386 10.42 20.41 1.22
N GLY A 387 11.74 20.63 1.15
CA GLY A 387 12.41 21.31 0.04
C GLY A 387 12.70 20.45 -1.19
N GLY A 388 12.28 19.19 -1.22
CA GLY A 388 12.43 18.31 -2.40
C GLY A 388 13.70 17.45 -2.44
N GLU A 389 14.50 17.44 -1.37
CA GLU A 389 15.66 16.54 -1.28
C GLU A 389 15.21 15.10 -1.07
N LEU A 390 15.72 14.15 -1.85
CA LEU A 390 15.47 12.73 -1.62
C LEU A 390 16.17 12.26 -0.34
N LEU A 391 15.39 11.82 0.65
CA LEU A 391 15.89 11.35 1.94
C LEU A 391 15.86 9.83 2.03
N PHE A 392 14.83 9.21 1.43
CA PHE A 392 14.63 7.77 1.43
C PHE A 392 14.18 7.32 0.06
N ASN A 393 14.71 6.19 -0.39
CA ASN A 393 14.17 5.48 -1.53
C ASN A 393 14.28 3.98 -1.27
N ALA A 394 13.17 3.26 -1.44
CA ALA A 394 13.16 1.81 -1.37
C ALA A 394 12.36 1.24 -2.54
N ARG A 395 12.64 -0.02 -2.85
CA ARG A 395 11.96 -0.78 -3.89
C ARG A 395 11.69 -2.21 -3.44
N PHE A 396 10.70 -2.84 -4.04
CA PHE A 396 10.50 -4.28 -3.96
C PHE A 396 10.64 -4.89 -5.36
N GLU A 397 10.39 -6.19 -5.49
CA GLU A 397 10.57 -6.88 -6.76
C GLU A 397 9.56 -6.39 -7.82
N PRO A 398 9.94 -6.34 -9.13
CA PRO A 398 9.11 -5.76 -10.19
C PRO A 398 7.75 -6.43 -10.43
N TRP A 399 7.59 -7.66 -9.95
CA TRP A 399 6.34 -8.42 -10.03
C TRP A 399 5.31 -8.03 -8.96
N GLY A 400 5.74 -7.31 -7.92
CA GLY A 400 4.87 -6.85 -6.84
C GLY A 400 4.41 -5.41 -7.07
N GLU A 401 3.27 -5.06 -6.47
CA GLU A 401 2.78 -3.70 -6.32
C GLU A 401 2.20 -3.47 -4.91
N SER A 402 2.13 -2.21 -4.48
CA SER A 402 1.40 -1.80 -3.27
C SER A 402 0.47 -0.66 -3.66
N TYR A 403 -0.83 -0.82 -3.41
CA TYR A 403 -1.83 0.20 -3.79
C TYR A 403 -1.52 1.59 -3.22
N ARG A 404 -1.10 1.61 -1.95
CA ARG A 404 -0.54 2.78 -1.27
C ARG A 404 0.60 2.33 -0.38
N ALA A 405 1.43 3.27 0.04
CA ALA A 405 2.46 3.08 1.05
C ALA A 405 2.37 4.21 2.08
N PHE A 406 2.51 3.87 3.36
CA PHE A 406 2.45 4.88 4.43
C PHE A 406 3.65 4.77 5.35
N ARG A 407 4.10 5.92 5.88
CA ARG A 407 4.99 5.98 7.03
C ARG A 407 4.22 6.43 8.26
N LEU A 408 4.10 5.56 9.25
CA LEU A 408 3.26 5.79 10.43
C LEU A 408 3.94 5.27 11.71
N PRO A 409 3.69 5.89 12.87
CA PRO A 409 4.09 5.32 14.15
C PRO A 409 3.30 4.04 14.43
N TRP A 410 3.95 3.06 15.04
CA TRP A 410 3.30 1.83 15.47
C TRP A 410 3.95 1.27 16.72
N ALA A 411 3.14 0.69 17.59
CA ALA A 411 3.61 -0.05 18.76
C ALA A 411 2.83 -1.36 18.84
N GLY A 412 3.35 -2.41 18.20
CA GLY A 412 2.78 -3.75 18.24
C GLY A 412 3.20 -4.51 19.50
N ARG A 413 2.21 -5.12 20.16
CA ARG A 413 2.30 -5.96 21.35
C ARG A 413 1.55 -7.28 21.11
N PRO A 414 2.08 -8.15 20.25
CA PRO A 414 1.48 -9.44 20.01
C PRO A 414 1.38 -10.22 21.32
N ASP A 415 0.30 -10.97 21.48
CA ASP A 415 0.02 -11.70 22.71
C ASP A 415 0.23 -13.22 22.59
N ASP A 416 0.80 -13.64 21.45
CA ASP A 416 1.42 -14.94 21.28
C ASP A 416 2.85 -14.96 21.86
N ALA A 417 3.46 -16.13 21.90
CA ALA A 417 4.84 -16.28 22.32
C ALA A 417 5.81 -16.01 21.16
N PRO A 418 7.04 -15.55 21.43
CA PRO A 418 8.08 -15.49 20.40
C PRO A 418 8.32 -16.87 19.77
N SER A 419 8.71 -16.88 18.50
CA SER A 419 9.03 -18.10 17.75
C SER A 419 10.53 -18.38 17.82
N VAL A 420 10.88 -19.65 18.08
CA VAL A 420 12.25 -20.08 18.29
C VAL A 420 12.54 -21.33 17.48
N ALA A 421 13.68 -21.36 16.78
CA ALA A 421 14.24 -22.55 16.16
C ALA A 421 15.71 -22.69 16.56
N ALA A 422 16.23 -23.93 16.59
CA ALA A 422 17.62 -24.19 16.94
C ALA A 422 18.24 -25.24 16.02
N GLU A 423 19.49 -25.00 15.63
CA GLU A 423 20.32 -25.96 14.90
C GLU A 423 21.53 -26.33 15.75
N VAL A 424 21.74 -27.63 15.98
CA VAL A 424 22.88 -28.15 16.74
C VAL A 424 24.07 -28.38 15.81
N GLY A 425 25.19 -27.75 16.14
CA GLY A 425 26.49 -27.89 15.51
C GLY A 425 27.45 -28.81 16.29
N PRO A 426 28.69 -28.97 15.80
CA PRO A 426 29.71 -29.73 16.51
C PRO A 426 30.13 -29.04 17.82
N GLU A 427 30.68 -29.83 18.75
CA GLU A 427 31.24 -29.34 20.03
C GLU A 427 30.24 -28.49 20.84
N ASP A 428 28.99 -28.96 20.95
CA ASP A 428 27.91 -28.30 21.70
C ASP A 428 27.60 -26.87 21.23
N LYS A 429 28.04 -26.49 20.01
CA LYS A 429 27.63 -25.24 19.37
C LYS A 429 26.15 -25.33 19.02
N VAL A 430 25.42 -24.26 19.30
CA VAL A 430 24.01 -24.11 18.94
C VAL A 430 23.83 -22.79 18.22
N THR A 431 23.15 -22.82 17.09
CA THR A 431 22.64 -21.62 16.41
C THR A 431 21.15 -21.53 16.71
N LEU A 432 20.76 -20.50 17.46
CA LEU A 432 19.39 -20.22 17.85
C LEU A 432 18.85 -19.09 16.98
N TYR A 433 17.61 -19.21 16.54
CA TYR A 433 16.90 -18.24 15.73
C TYR A 433 15.68 -17.78 16.51
N ALA A 434 15.57 -16.48 16.78
CA ALA A 434 14.47 -15.91 17.55
C ALA A 434 13.79 -14.78 16.79
N SER A 435 12.47 -14.83 16.68
CA SER A 435 11.64 -13.75 16.11
C SER A 435 10.34 -13.59 16.89
N TRP A 436 9.70 -12.43 16.79
CA TRP A 436 8.37 -12.20 17.35
C TRP A 436 7.59 -11.26 16.44
N ASN A 437 6.66 -11.84 15.68
CA ASN A 437 5.98 -11.16 14.57
C ASN A 437 5.16 -9.97 15.07
N GLY A 438 5.66 -8.76 14.82
CA GLY A 438 5.02 -7.51 15.24
C GLY A 438 5.39 -6.99 16.62
N ALA A 439 6.25 -7.69 17.40
CA ALA A 439 6.68 -7.18 18.69
C ALA A 439 7.68 -6.03 18.51
N THR A 440 7.18 -4.80 18.59
CA THR A 440 7.99 -3.58 18.37
C THR A 440 8.84 -3.18 19.58
N GLU A 441 8.47 -3.62 20.78
CA GLU A 441 9.16 -3.24 22.02
C GLU A 441 10.41 -4.09 22.32
N VAL A 442 10.62 -5.21 21.62
CA VAL A 442 11.76 -6.13 21.85
C VAL A 442 13.09 -5.46 21.48
N ALA A 443 13.95 -5.26 22.47
CA ALA A 443 15.29 -4.69 22.31
C ALA A 443 16.39 -5.77 22.41
N SER A 444 16.20 -6.78 23.25
CA SER A 444 17.14 -7.89 23.44
C SER A 444 16.46 -9.21 23.75
N TRP A 445 17.22 -10.29 23.60
CA TRP A 445 16.89 -11.66 23.93
C TRP A 445 17.79 -12.14 25.05
N ARG A 446 17.22 -12.52 26.20
CA ARG A 446 17.91 -13.33 27.20
C ARG A 446 17.94 -14.75 26.69
N VAL A 447 19.13 -15.29 26.48
CA VAL A 447 19.32 -16.69 26.09
C VAL A 447 19.36 -17.52 27.35
N LEU A 448 18.57 -18.58 27.38
CA LEU A 448 18.42 -19.47 28.52
C LEU A 448 18.68 -20.92 28.08
N ALA A 449 19.21 -21.75 28.96
CA ALA A 449 19.34 -23.18 28.72
C ALA A 449 19.17 -23.99 29.99
N GLY A 450 18.80 -25.26 29.88
CA GLY A 450 18.69 -26.12 31.04
C GLY A 450 18.13 -27.52 30.77
N PRO A 451 18.00 -28.34 31.82
CA PRO A 451 17.61 -29.74 31.69
C PRO A 451 16.11 -29.94 31.43
N GLY A 452 15.33 -28.86 31.36
CA GLY A 452 13.89 -28.89 31.07
C GLY A 452 13.35 -27.49 30.74
N PRO A 453 12.16 -27.41 30.11
CA PRO A 453 11.57 -26.13 29.70
C PRO A 453 11.23 -25.22 30.88
N ASP A 454 10.95 -25.79 32.07
CA ASP A 454 10.65 -25.03 33.30
C ASP A 454 11.87 -24.86 34.22
N ARG A 455 13.06 -25.30 33.77
CA ARG A 455 14.31 -25.27 34.54
C ARG A 455 15.42 -24.68 33.68
N LEU A 456 15.19 -23.46 33.20
CA LEU A 456 16.15 -22.75 32.36
C LEU A 456 16.97 -21.77 33.21
N GLU A 457 18.27 -21.76 32.97
CA GLU A 457 19.22 -20.82 33.57
C GLU A 457 19.72 -19.82 32.53
N PHE A 458 20.03 -18.62 32.99
CA PHE A 458 20.54 -17.56 32.14
C PHE A 458 21.93 -17.87 31.61
N LEU A 459 22.13 -17.72 30.30
CA LEU A 459 23.43 -17.85 29.65
C LEU A 459 24.03 -16.49 29.31
N ASN A 460 23.33 -15.71 28.48
CA ASN A 460 23.75 -14.38 28.05
C ASN A 460 22.57 -13.58 27.50
N THR A 461 22.81 -12.30 27.17
CA THR A 461 21.84 -11.43 26.50
C THR A 461 22.38 -11.04 25.13
N VAL A 462 21.54 -11.09 24.11
CA VAL A 462 21.87 -10.69 22.74
C VAL A 462 20.90 -9.61 22.26
N ARG A 463 21.42 -8.50 21.74
CA ARG A 463 20.59 -7.45 21.16
C ARG A 463 19.83 -7.97 19.95
N ARG A 464 18.54 -7.61 19.82
CA ARG A 464 17.75 -7.90 18.62
C ARG A 464 18.41 -7.29 17.38
N ARG A 465 18.44 -8.06 16.29
CA ARG A 465 18.83 -7.60 14.95
C ARG A 465 17.81 -8.12 13.94
N GLY A 466 17.27 -7.23 13.11
CA GLY A 466 16.22 -7.52 12.13
C GLY A 466 14.97 -8.17 12.73
N PHE A 467 14.22 -8.88 11.87
CA PHE A 467 13.07 -9.70 12.25
C PHE A 467 13.48 -10.95 13.03
N GLU A 468 14.43 -11.71 12.48
CA GLU A 468 14.98 -12.93 13.05
C GLU A 468 16.42 -12.68 13.53
N THR A 469 16.61 -12.74 14.84
CA THR A 469 17.94 -12.65 15.43
C THR A 469 18.60 -14.02 15.43
N VAL A 470 19.73 -14.13 14.73
CA VAL A 470 20.59 -15.31 14.77
C VAL A 470 21.56 -15.19 15.95
N ILE A 471 21.55 -16.18 16.83
CA ILE A 471 22.29 -16.21 18.09
C ILE A 471 23.17 -17.45 18.10
N GLU A 472 24.48 -17.27 18.12
CA GLU A 472 25.42 -18.37 18.31
C GLU A 472 25.80 -18.50 19.79
N THR A 473 25.69 -19.72 20.33
CA THR A 473 26.08 -20.02 21.71
C THR A 473 26.58 -21.46 21.85
N ARG A 474 26.93 -21.88 23.06
CA ARG A 474 27.28 -23.26 23.41
C ARG A 474 26.53 -23.70 24.65
N THR A 475 26.00 -24.93 24.63
CA THR A 475 25.37 -25.54 25.81
C THR A 475 25.30 -27.06 25.67
N GLU A 476 25.55 -27.77 26.77
CA GLU A 476 25.39 -29.23 26.85
C GLU A 476 23.95 -29.65 27.24
N GLU A 477 23.13 -28.66 27.62
CA GLU A 477 21.79 -28.82 28.14
C GLU A 477 20.79 -29.37 27.10
N ALA A 478 19.71 -29.96 27.60
CA ALA A 478 18.70 -30.57 26.73
C ALA A 478 17.75 -29.54 26.08
N TYR A 479 17.62 -28.36 26.67
CA TYR A 479 16.76 -27.28 26.20
C TYR A 479 17.53 -25.97 26.09
N ILE A 480 17.18 -25.18 25.07
CA ILE A 480 17.64 -23.81 24.89
C ILE A 480 16.45 -22.94 24.51
N GLY A 481 16.44 -21.68 24.92
CA GLY A 481 15.36 -20.77 24.64
C GLY A 481 15.76 -19.31 24.73
N VAL A 482 14.77 -18.46 24.49
CA VAL A 482 14.89 -17.01 24.69
C VAL A 482 13.75 -16.47 25.54
N GLN A 483 14.02 -15.36 26.21
CA GLN A 483 13.02 -14.47 26.77
C GLN A 483 13.27 -13.06 26.23
N ALA A 484 12.22 -12.39 25.75
CA ALA A 484 12.33 -11.05 25.20
C ALA A 484 12.39 -9.99 26.31
N GLU A 485 13.23 -8.97 26.11
CA GLU A 485 13.34 -7.79 26.97
C GLU A 485 13.08 -6.51 26.19
N ASP A 486 12.50 -5.52 26.85
CA ASP A 486 12.38 -4.16 26.32
C ASP A 486 13.68 -3.34 26.48
N GLY A 487 13.68 -2.11 25.96
CA GLY A 487 14.85 -1.21 26.03
C GLY A 487 15.29 -0.83 27.45
N SER A 488 14.49 -1.11 28.48
CA SER A 488 14.84 -0.93 29.89
C SER A 488 15.36 -2.20 30.57
N GLY A 489 15.36 -3.34 29.86
CA GLY A 489 15.73 -4.65 30.40
C GLY A 489 14.59 -5.34 31.14
N ARG A 490 13.33 -4.91 30.95
CA ARG A 490 12.16 -5.58 31.54
C ARG A 490 11.68 -6.69 30.61
N ASP A 491 11.36 -7.84 31.19
CA ASP A 491 10.83 -8.99 30.45
C ASP A 491 9.45 -8.66 29.82
N LEU A 492 9.29 -8.96 28.53
CA LEU A 492 8.06 -8.70 27.75
C LEU A 492 7.15 -9.93 27.62
N GLY A 493 7.54 -11.07 28.18
CA GLY A 493 6.77 -12.31 28.11
C GLY A 493 7.45 -13.45 28.86
N LEU A 494 6.83 -14.64 28.80
CA LEU A 494 7.42 -15.86 29.34
C LEU A 494 8.55 -16.37 28.42
N PRO A 495 9.53 -17.10 28.99
CA PRO A 495 10.56 -17.73 28.18
C PRO A 495 9.96 -18.78 27.23
N MET A 496 10.47 -18.83 26.01
CA MET A 496 10.17 -19.87 25.03
C MET A 496 11.41 -20.72 24.78
N ALA A 497 11.29 -22.05 24.90
CA ALA A 497 12.40 -22.98 24.75
C ALA A 497 12.07 -24.15 23.82
N VAL A 498 13.08 -24.60 23.11
CA VAL A 498 13.04 -25.76 22.22
C VAL A 498 13.97 -26.84 22.76
N ARG A 499 13.59 -28.11 22.53
CA ARG A 499 14.44 -29.24 22.86
C ARG A 499 15.52 -29.38 21.80
N LEU A 500 16.77 -29.53 22.24
CA LEU A 500 17.88 -29.84 21.35
C LEU A 500 17.89 -31.35 21.04
N GLU A 501 17.63 -31.69 19.79
CA GLU A 501 17.83 -33.05 19.31
C GLU A 501 19.33 -33.31 19.15
N LYS A 502 19.94 -33.98 20.13
CA LYS A 502 21.31 -34.47 19.97
C LYS A 502 21.33 -35.40 18.77
N ARG A 503 22.13 -35.09 17.74
CA ARG A 503 22.40 -36.06 16.66
C ARG A 503 22.81 -37.35 17.34
N ARG A 504 22.10 -38.44 17.06
CA ARG A 504 22.62 -39.78 17.34
C ARG A 504 23.97 -39.83 16.65
N THR A 505 25.03 -39.79 17.44
CA THR A 505 26.28 -40.39 17.03
C THR A 505 25.95 -41.86 16.89
N ASP A 506 25.60 -42.29 15.68
CA ASP A 506 25.64 -43.69 15.32
C ASP A 506 27.10 -44.13 15.51
N GLY A 507 27.35 -44.66 16.70
CA GLY A 507 28.67 -45.01 17.20
C GLY A 507 28.58 -46.37 17.87
N SER A 508 28.76 -47.41 17.08
CA SER A 508 29.61 -48.57 17.39
C SER A 508 29.80 -49.42 16.14
#